data_AF-G9BRX2-F1
#
_entry.id   AF-G9BRX2-F1
#
_cell.length_a   1.000
_cell.length_b   1.000
_cell.length_c   1.000
_cell.angle_alpha   90.00
_cell.angle_beta   90.00
_cell.angle_gamma   90.00
#
_symmetry.space_group_name_H-M   'P 1'
#
loop_
_entity.id
_entity.type
_entity.pdbx_description
1 polymer ?
#
loop_
_entity_poly.entity_id
_entity_poly.type
_entity_poly.pdbx_seq_one_letter_code
_entity_poly.pdbx_strand_id
1 'polypeptide(L)'
;QGLIGHNDVLAQLSPLREKIRQLSQFGATTRPGWFTEVLGLSDKIYHVADNIPIKPMDYLNKANYTVVIERGHGPPELIVRLCVTSNVALAKCHMMSVFAFSR
;
A
#
# COMPACT_ATOMS: atom_id res chain seq x y z
N GLN A 1 5.61 5.52 1.66
CA GLN A 1 5.11 4.77 0.49
C GLN A 1 6.12 3.69 0.13
N GLY A 2 5.67 2.57 -0.44
CA GLY A 2 6.53 1.46 -0.82
C GLY A 2 5.80 0.52 -1.79
N LEU A 3 6.56 -0.36 -2.43
CA LEU A 3 6.03 -1.40 -3.31
C LEU A 3 5.92 -2.71 -2.53
N ILE A 4 4.80 -3.39 -2.67
CA ILE A 4 4.52 -4.69 -2.05
C ILE A 4 4.38 -5.75 -3.15
N GLY A 5 4.91 -6.93 -2.89
CA GLY A 5 4.83 -8.08 -3.80
C GLY A 5 4.69 -9.38 -3.02
N HIS A 6 4.32 -10.45 -3.70
CA HIS A 6 4.33 -11.80 -3.13
C HIS A 6 5.77 -12.28 -2.91
N ASN A 7 5.94 -13.34 -2.10
CA ASN A 7 7.26 -13.81 -1.67
C ASN A 7 8.13 -14.30 -2.83
N ASP A 8 7.54 -14.81 -3.92
CA ASP A 8 8.32 -15.34 -5.05
C ASP A 8 9.05 -14.24 -5.83
N VAL A 9 8.65 -12.97 -5.66
CA VAL A 9 9.38 -11.81 -6.21
C VAL A 9 10.81 -11.74 -5.67
N LEU A 10 11.09 -12.30 -4.49
CA LEU A 10 12.44 -12.29 -3.90
C LEU A 10 13.49 -12.91 -4.82
N ALA A 11 13.12 -13.91 -5.62
CA ALA A 11 14.04 -14.57 -6.55
C ALA A 11 14.50 -13.63 -7.70
N GLN A 12 13.69 -12.63 -8.06
CA GLN A 12 13.98 -11.66 -9.13
C GLN A 12 13.99 -10.23 -8.62
N LEU A 13 14.30 -10.03 -7.33
CA LEU A 13 14.18 -8.74 -6.68
C LEU A 13 15.15 -7.70 -7.25
N SER A 14 16.42 -8.08 -7.45
CA SER A 14 17.46 -7.18 -7.97
C SER A 14 17.15 -6.63 -9.37
N PRO A 15 16.85 -7.45 -10.39
CA PRO A 15 16.51 -6.92 -11.71
C PRO A 15 15.23 -6.08 -11.70
N LEU A 16 14.24 -6.44 -10.88
CA LEU A 16 13.01 -5.66 -10.74
C LEU A 16 13.29 -4.27 -10.14
N ARG A 17 14.09 -4.18 -9.06
CA ARG A 17 14.47 -2.91 -8.42
C ARG A 17 15.21 -1.99 -9.37
N GLU A 18 16.15 -2.55 -10.14
CA GLU A 18 16.90 -1.78 -11.12
C GLU A 18 15.97 -1.21 -12.21
N LYS A 19 15.02 -2.01 -12.70
CA LYS A 19 14.05 -1.52 -13.68
C LYS A 19 13.18 -0.38 -13.13
N ILE A 20 12.70 -0.52 -11.89
CA ILE A 20 11.89 0.51 -11.23
C ILE A 20 12.71 1.79 -11.02
N ARG A 21 13.98 1.69 -10.66
CA ARG A 21 14.91 2.83 -10.52
C ARG A 21 15.07 3.59 -11.84
N GLN A 22 15.28 2.88 -12.94
CA GLN A 22 15.38 3.50 -14.27
C GLN A 22 14.09 4.23 -14.66
N LEU A 23 12.93 3.62 -14.41
CA LEU A 23 11.63 4.25 -14.66
C LEU A 23 11.39 5.47 -13.76
N SER A 24 11.83 5.40 -12.50
CA SER A 24 11.79 6.52 -11.55
C SER A 24 12.59 7.72 -12.07
N GLN A 25 13.84 7.50 -12.49
CA GLN A 25 14.72 8.55 -13.00
C GLN A 25 14.19 9.15 -14.31
N PHE A 26 13.70 8.32 -15.22
CA PHE A 26 13.11 8.78 -16.48
C PHE A 26 11.79 9.54 -16.29
N GLY A 27 10.92 9.04 -15.42
CA GLY A 27 9.63 9.65 -15.14
C GLY A 27 9.75 10.96 -14.36
N ALA A 28 10.81 11.14 -13.56
CA ALA A 28 11.03 12.37 -12.81
C ALA A 28 11.24 13.61 -13.70
N THR A 29 11.77 13.44 -14.92
CA THR A 29 12.01 14.54 -15.87
C THR A 29 10.79 14.87 -16.71
N THR A 30 10.09 13.84 -17.21
CA THR A 30 9.01 13.97 -18.19
C THR A 30 7.60 13.98 -17.58
N ARG A 31 7.47 13.47 -16.34
CA ARG A 31 6.21 13.39 -15.56
C ARG A 31 5.00 12.87 -16.33
N PRO A 32 5.11 11.70 -16.99
CA PRO A 32 3.98 11.08 -17.66
C PRO A 32 2.95 10.59 -16.64
N GLY A 33 1.68 10.45 -17.06
CA GLY A 33 0.60 10.00 -16.16
C GLY A 33 0.90 8.70 -15.41
N TRP A 34 1.57 7.74 -16.07
CA TRP A 34 1.96 6.47 -15.45
C TRP A 34 2.93 6.63 -14.26
N PHE A 35 3.66 7.74 -14.17
CA PHE A 35 4.61 7.97 -13.08
C PHE A 35 3.90 8.00 -11.72
N THR A 36 2.74 8.66 -11.66
CA THR A 36 1.93 8.75 -10.45
C THR A 36 0.82 7.72 -10.42
N GLU A 37 0.11 7.51 -11.54
CA GLU A 37 -1.08 6.65 -11.58
C GLU A 37 -0.74 5.16 -11.59
N VAL A 38 0.45 4.78 -12.09
CA VAL A 38 0.87 3.37 -12.20
C VAL A 38 1.97 3.03 -11.20
N LEU A 39 3.07 3.81 -11.17
CA LEU A 39 4.17 3.53 -10.23
C LEU A 39 3.94 4.10 -8.82
N GLY A 40 2.93 4.95 -8.63
CA GLY A 40 2.64 5.55 -7.32
C GLY A 40 3.74 6.51 -6.83
N LEU A 41 4.57 7.04 -7.74
CA LEU A 41 5.62 8.01 -7.42
C LEU A 41 5.07 9.44 -7.49
N SER A 42 5.76 10.37 -6.83
CA SER A 42 5.39 11.79 -6.82
C SER A 42 6.62 12.68 -6.91
N ASP A 43 6.40 13.97 -7.20
CA ASP A 43 7.45 15.00 -7.26
C ASP A 43 8.36 15.04 -6.03
N LYS A 44 7.83 14.70 -4.85
CA LYS A 44 8.57 14.71 -3.58
C LYS A 44 9.08 13.34 -3.17
N ILE A 45 8.51 12.27 -3.74
CA ILE A 45 8.76 10.89 -3.33
C ILE A 45 8.91 10.03 -4.59
N TYR A 46 10.10 10.06 -5.18
CA TYR A 46 10.45 9.27 -6.37
C TYR A 46 11.75 8.49 -6.25
N HIS A 47 12.52 8.70 -5.16
CA HIS A 47 13.73 7.94 -4.90
C HIS A 47 13.39 6.50 -4.48
N VAL A 48 13.89 5.54 -5.24
CA VAL A 48 13.69 4.10 -5.01
C VAL A 48 14.87 3.58 -4.17
N ALA A 49 14.62 3.29 -2.90
CA ALA A 49 15.63 2.78 -1.97
C ALA A 49 15.62 1.24 -1.90
N ASP A 50 16.81 0.64 -1.84
CA ASP A 50 17.00 -0.81 -1.74
C ASP A 50 16.95 -1.28 -0.28
N ASN A 51 15.78 -1.18 0.34
CA ASN A 51 15.60 -1.66 1.71
C ASN A 51 15.73 -3.19 1.79
N ILE A 52 16.09 -3.72 2.96
CA ILE A 52 15.97 -5.16 3.24
C ILE A 52 14.47 -5.52 3.14
N PRO A 53 14.08 -6.53 2.34
CA PRO A 53 12.69 -6.98 2.29
C PRO A 53 12.16 -7.28 3.67
N ILE A 54 10.98 -6.75 3.97
CA ILE A 54 10.35 -6.80 5.29
C ILE A 54 8.86 -7.04 5.09
N LYS A 55 8.24 -7.80 6.00
CA LYS A 55 6.80 -8.02 5.95
C LYS A 55 6.06 -6.70 6.22
N PRO A 56 4.89 -6.47 5.62
CA PRO A 56 4.16 -5.21 5.77
C PRO A 56 3.88 -4.86 7.24
N MET A 57 3.50 -5.84 8.05
CA MET A 57 3.20 -5.61 9.47
C MET A 57 4.45 -5.21 10.26
N ASP A 58 5.59 -5.87 10.02
CA ASP A 58 6.86 -5.53 10.66
C ASP A 58 7.35 -4.13 10.26
N TYR A 59 7.11 -3.74 9.00
CA TYR A 59 7.40 -2.38 8.52
C TYR A 59 6.57 -1.32 9.25
N LEU A 60 5.27 -1.56 9.45
CA LEU A 60 4.39 -0.66 10.20
C LEU A 60 4.73 -0.62 11.70
N ASN A 61 5.02 -1.78 12.29
CA ASN A 61 5.37 -1.92 13.70
C ASN A 61 6.66 -1.16 14.04
N LYS A 62 7.69 -1.26 13.20
CA LYS A 62 8.96 -0.52 13.41
C LYS A 62 8.75 1.00 13.47
N ALA A 63 7.71 1.52 12.80
CA ALA A 63 7.37 2.93 12.79
C ALA A 63 6.34 3.32 13.87
N ASN A 64 5.92 2.40 14.74
CA ASN A 64 4.77 2.56 15.64
C ASN A 64 3.51 3.04 14.91
N TYR A 65 3.34 2.65 13.64
CA TYR A 65 2.24 3.14 12.81
C TYR A 65 1.03 2.21 12.81
N THR A 66 1.21 0.94 13.18
CA THR A 66 0.10 -0.02 13.37
C THR A 66 -0.91 0.48 14.41
N VAL A 67 -0.43 0.98 15.55
CA VAL A 67 -1.29 1.54 16.61
C VAL A 67 -2.01 2.82 16.19
N VAL A 68 -1.48 3.54 15.18
CA VAL A 68 -2.13 4.72 14.61
C VAL A 68 -3.27 4.30 13.70
N ILE A 69 -3.04 3.29 12.86
CA ILE A 69 -4.06 2.72 11.96
C ILE A 69 -5.18 2.07 12.78
N GLU A 70 -4.82 1.27 13.78
CA GLU A 70 -5.79 0.53 14.61
C GLU A 70 -6.38 1.38 15.75
N ARG A 71 -6.17 2.70 15.73
CA ARG A 71 -6.61 3.59 16.80
C ARG A 71 -8.14 3.62 16.87
N GLY A 72 -8.68 3.16 18.00
CA GLY A 72 -10.10 3.22 18.33
C GLY A 72 -10.47 4.35 19.30
N HIS A 73 -11.71 4.29 19.80
CA HIS A 73 -12.27 5.21 20.80
C HIS A 73 -12.49 4.56 22.17
N GLY A 74 -12.05 3.30 22.34
CA GLY A 74 -12.22 2.52 23.54
C GLY A 74 -13.46 1.62 23.47
N PRO A 75 -13.47 0.49 24.19
CA PRO A 75 -14.57 -0.47 24.10
C PRO A 75 -15.86 0.07 24.75
N PRO A 76 -17.04 -0.17 24.15
CA PRO A 76 -17.22 -0.83 22.86
C PRO A 76 -16.98 0.13 21.68
N GLU A 77 -16.27 -0.35 20.66
CA GLU A 77 -16.10 0.39 19.41
C GLU A 77 -17.43 0.49 18.65
N LEU A 78 -17.70 1.66 18.05
CA LEU A 78 -18.92 1.89 17.29
C LEU A 78 -18.87 1.14 15.96
N ILE A 79 -19.89 0.31 15.70
CA ILE A 79 -20.01 -0.46 14.46
C ILE A 79 -21.32 -0.11 13.76
N VAL A 80 -21.23 0.25 12.47
CA VAL A 80 -22.39 0.42 11.59
C VAL A 80 -22.55 -0.82 10.71
N ARG A 81 -23.72 -1.45 10.77
CA ARG A 81 -24.04 -2.65 9.97
C ARG A 81 -24.88 -2.26 8.76
N LEU A 82 -24.32 -2.41 7.57
CA LEU A 82 -25.00 -2.15 6.31
C LEU A 82 -25.69 -3.43 5.80
N CYS A 83 -27.01 -3.39 5.63
CA CYS A 83 -27.73 -4.48 4.99
C CYS A 83 -27.54 -4.42 3.46
N VAL A 84 -27.23 -5.55 2.84
CA VAL A 84 -27.03 -5.69 1.40
C VAL A 84 -27.84 -6.86 0.87
N THR A 85 -28.21 -6.82 -0.40
CA THR A 85 -29.20 -7.74 -0.99
C THR A 85 -28.59 -8.79 -1.94
N SER A 86 -27.26 -8.86 -2.06
CA SER A 86 -26.57 -9.86 -2.90
C SER A 86 -25.17 -10.19 -2.40
N ASN A 87 -24.65 -11.34 -2.81
CA ASN A 87 -23.30 -11.79 -2.46
C ASN A 87 -22.21 -10.85 -3.00
N VAL A 88 -22.39 -10.30 -4.21
CA VAL A 88 -21.44 -9.32 -4.79
C VAL A 88 -21.45 -8.02 -3.99
N ALA A 89 -22.64 -7.56 -3.56
CA ALA A 89 -22.75 -6.40 -2.70
C ALA A 89 -22.12 -6.64 -1.32
N LEU A 90 -22.25 -7.86 -0.77
CA LEU A 90 -21.60 -8.25 0.48
C LEU A 90 -20.07 -8.25 0.36
N ALA A 91 -19.52 -8.84 -0.72
CA ALA A 91 -18.08 -8.79 -0.98
C ALA A 91 -17.57 -7.35 -1.10
N LYS A 92 -18.30 -6.49 -1.82
CA LYS A 92 -17.99 -5.06 -1.93
C LYS A 92 -18.05 -4.36 -0.56
N CYS A 93 -19.05 -4.68 0.26
CA CYS A 93 -19.19 -4.13 1.61
C CYS A 93 -18.02 -4.55 2.51
N HIS A 94 -17.57 -5.80 2.45
CA HIS A 94 -16.41 -6.26 3.20
C HIS A 94 -15.11 -5.59 2.75
N MET A 95 -14.87 -5.48 1.44
CA MET A 95 -13.71 -4.75 0.91
C MET A 95 -13.73 -3.28 1.34
N MET A 96 -14.90 -2.64 1.30
CA MET A 96 -15.09 -1.27 1.77
C MET A 96 -14.82 -1.15 3.28
N SER A 97 -15.29 -2.10 4.09
CA SER A 97 -15.05 -2.11 5.54
C SER A 97 -13.57 -2.19 5.88
N VAL A 98 -12.81 -3.08 5.21
CA VAL A 98 -11.36 -3.22 5.45
C VAL A 98 -10.61 -1.99 4.97
N PHE A 99 -10.97 -1.46 3.79
CA PHE A 99 -10.36 -0.24 3.27
C PHE A 99 -10.63 0.96 4.17
N ALA A 100 -11.87 1.15 4.63
CA ALA A 100 -12.26 2.24 5.51
C ALA A 100 -11.56 2.19 6.88
N PHE A 101 -11.31 1.00 7.41
CA PHE A 101 -10.54 0.84 8.65
C PHE A 101 -9.05 1.19 8.47
N SER A 102 -8.46 0.88 7.32
CA SER A 102 -7.02 1.10 7.06
C SER A 102 -6.64 2.55 6.70
N ARG A 103 -7.61 3.46 6.62
CA ARG A 103 -7.47 4.84 6.12
C ARG A 103 -7.78 5.86 7.19
#